data_AF-E6MYB8-F1
#
_entry.id   AF-E6MYB8-F1
#
_cell.length_a   1.000
_cell.length_b   1.000
_cell.length_c   1.000
_cell.angle_alpha   90.00
_cell.angle_beta   90.00
_cell.angle_gamma   90.00
#
_symmetry.space_group_name_H-M   'P 1'
#
loop_
_entity.id
_entity.type
_entity.pdbx_description
1 polymer ?
#
loop_
_entity_poly.entity_id
_entity_poly.type
_entity_poly.pdbx_seq_one_letter_code
_entity_poly.pdbx_strand_id
1 'polypeptide(L)'
;MELRERLGMMPDEYQKMELFKRKVLDFAVKQINDKTDISITYEQHKEGRKIVGFTFSILHKIGSKDIPLENQSELFAGMTDLEAGTIRVRAEAYIASLIAKGQNVTKAHRLNILKKAVEERWGFEDVAKDNGAKNPENKNAKVVLNEWEKISNGTRFKDKDGTIWVKDSGMLRTEGTNRWIADSQIAKLFPMLTVMVEEGI
;
A
#
# COMPACT_ATOMS: atom_id res chain seq x y z
N MET A 1 23.44 -25.94 -28.45
CA MET A 1 22.89 -26.77 -27.37
C MET A 1 21.38 -26.62 -27.42
N GLU A 2 20.69 -27.70 -27.77
CA GLU A 2 19.25 -27.69 -27.97
C GLU A 2 18.54 -27.73 -26.62
N LEU A 3 17.42 -27.01 -26.47
CA LEU A 3 16.63 -26.97 -25.23
C LEU A 3 16.29 -28.38 -24.72
N ARG A 4 16.14 -29.34 -25.63
CA ARG A 4 15.82 -30.73 -25.32
C ARG A 4 16.92 -31.44 -24.53
N GLU A 5 18.16 -31.25 -24.95
CA GLU A 5 19.35 -31.80 -24.29
C GLU A 5 19.52 -31.22 -22.88
N ARG A 6 19.25 -29.91 -22.72
CA ARG A 6 19.31 -29.23 -21.42
C ARG A 6 18.27 -29.72 -20.43
N LEU A 7 17.16 -30.26 -20.92
CA LEU A 7 16.13 -30.90 -20.09
C LEU A 7 16.40 -32.40 -19.87
N GLY A 8 17.55 -32.91 -20.33
CA GLY A 8 17.98 -34.30 -20.13
C GLY A 8 17.19 -35.33 -20.93
N MET A 9 16.51 -34.92 -22.00
CA MET A 9 15.73 -35.85 -22.81
C MET A 9 16.61 -36.61 -23.80
N MET A 10 16.25 -37.86 -24.06
CA MET A 10 16.89 -38.67 -25.09
C MET A 10 16.45 -38.22 -26.50
N PRO A 11 17.27 -38.46 -27.54
CA PRO A 11 16.98 -38.00 -28.92
C PRO A 11 15.69 -38.57 -29.53
N ASP A 12 15.22 -39.70 -29.02
CA ASP A 12 14.01 -40.42 -29.44
C ASP A 12 12.76 -40.01 -28.65
N GLU A 13 12.90 -39.26 -27.56
CA GLU A 13 11.79 -38.80 -26.75
C GLU A 13 11.14 -37.54 -27.33
N TYR A 14 9.80 -37.54 -27.37
CA TYR A 14 8.97 -36.38 -27.76
C TYR A 14 9.43 -35.70 -29.07
N GLN A 15 9.84 -36.49 -30.07
CA GLN A 15 10.42 -35.98 -31.33
C GLN A 15 9.56 -34.92 -32.00
N LYS A 16 8.23 -35.13 -32.04
CA LYS A 16 7.29 -34.15 -32.57
C LYS A 16 7.21 -32.93 -31.65
N MET A 17 7.35 -31.74 -32.23
CA MET A 17 7.28 -30.48 -31.48
C MET A 17 5.95 -30.32 -30.72
N GLU A 18 4.83 -30.81 -31.26
CA GLU A 18 3.53 -30.83 -30.55
C GLU A 18 3.58 -31.66 -29.25
N LEU A 19 4.21 -32.85 -29.31
CA LEU A 19 4.37 -33.73 -28.16
C LEU A 19 5.28 -33.08 -27.11
N PHE A 20 6.41 -32.52 -27.54
CA PHE A 20 7.34 -31.81 -26.66
C PHE A 20 6.66 -30.63 -25.95
N LYS A 21 5.91 -29.80 -26.68
CA LYS A 21 5.16 -28.69 -26.07
C LYS A 21 4.16 -29.18 -25.03
N ARG A 22 3.28 -30.11 -25.42
CA ARG A 22 2.18 -30.57 -24.55
C ARG A 22 2.66 -31.35 -23.33
N LYS A 23 3.66 -32.23 -23.50
CA LYS A 23 4.09 -33.17 -22.44
C LYS A 23 5.21 -32.62 -21.57
N VAL A 24 6.00 -31.68 -22.08
CA VAL A 24 7.17 -31.16 -21.36
C VAL A 24 6.97 -29.70 -21.01
N LEU A 25 6.85 -28.81 -21.99
CA LEU A 25 6.80 -27.36 -21.73
C LEU A 25 5.53 -26.94 -20.99
N ASP A 26 4.35 -27.24 -21.52
CA ASP A 26 3.07 -26.84 -20.94
C ASP A 26 2.87 -27.49 -19.56
N PHE A 27 3.31 -28.74 -19.42
CA PHE A 27 3.26 -29.45 -18.15
C PHE A 27 4.18 -28.82 -17.10
N ALA A 28 5.44 -28.54 -17.46
CA ALA A 28 6.40 -27.93 -16.55
C ALA A 28 5.97 -26.51 -16.15
N VAL A 29 5.53 -25.70 -17.12
CA VAL A 29 5.01 -24.35 -16.88
C VAL A 29 3.84 -24.38 -15.90
N LYS A 30 2.89 -25.29 -16.12
CA LYS A 30 1.76 -25.47 -15.20
C LYS A 30 2.23 -25.88 -13.82
N GLN A 31 3.13 -26.86 -13.69
CA GLN A 31 3.62 -27.29 -12.38
C GLN A 31 4.38 -26.20 -11.64
N ILE A 32 5.25 -25.45 -12.32
CA ILE A 32 6.00 -24.35 -11.75
C ILE A 32 5.02 -23.29 -11.26
N ASN A 33 4.06 -22.89 -12.10
CA ASN A 33 3.04 -21.94 -11.70
C ASN A 33 2.22 -22.48 -10.51
N ASP A 34 1.77 -23.72 -10.51
CA ASP A 34 0.87 -24.21 -9.45
C ASP A 34 1.58 -24.46 -8.12
N LYS A 35 2.87 -24.86 -8.15
CA LYS A 35 3.58 -25.40 -6.98
C LYS A 35 4.72 -24.53 -6.46
N THR A 36 5.01 -23.40 -7.09
CA THR A 36 6.10 -22.53 -6.68
C THR A 36 5.66 -21.09 -6.54
N ASP A 37 6.53 -20.29 -5.93
CA ASP A 37 6.44 -18.85 -5.79
C ASP A 37 6.89 -18.10 -7.05
N ILE A 38 7.17 -18.79 -8.15
CA ILE A 38 7.46 -18.19 -9.43
C ILE A 38 6.32 -18.42 -10.44
N SER A 39 6.09 -17.42 -11.26
CA SER A 39 5.21 -17.43 -12.42
C SER A 39 6.08 -17.47 -13.68
N ILE A 40 5.90 -18.48 -14.51
CA ILE A 40 6.62 -18.66 -15.76
C ILE A 40 5.64 -18.66 -16.94
N THR A 41 6.02 -17.97 -18.00
CA THR A 41 5.39 -18.03 -19.32
C THR A 41 6.47 -18.23 -20.39
N TYR A 42 6.06 -18.63 -21.59
CA TYR A 42 6.98 -18.76 -22.70
C TYR A 42 6.34 -18.32 -24.02
N GLU A 43 7.16 -17.75 -24.90
CA GLU A 43 6.81 -17.40 -26.26
C GLU A 43 7.60 -18.26 -27.24
N GLN A 44 6.95 -18.71 -28.31
CA GLN A 44 7.59 -19.50 -29.36
C GLN A 44 8.05 -18.58 -30.49
N HIS A 45 9.27 -18.79 -30.98
CA HIS A 45 9.80 -18.12 -32.15
C HIS A 45 9.79 -19.05 -33.34
N LYS A 46 9.28 -18.56 -34.48
CA LYS A 46 9.14 -19.34 -35.72
C LYS A 46 9.86 -18.65 -36.87
N GLU A 47 10.46 -19.46 -37.72
CA GLU A 47 10.95 -19.07 -39.03
C GLU A 47 10.15 -19.87 -40.07
N GLY A 48 9.20 -19.20 -40.72
CA GLY A 48 8.18 -19.84 -41.54
C GLY A 48 7.36 -20.88 -40.74
N ARG A 49 7.41 -22.15 -41.16
CA ARG A 49 6.70 -23.26 -40.49
C ARG A 49 7.49 -23.91 -39.36
N LYS A 50 8.79 -23.61 -39.23
CA LYS A 50 9.68 -24.24 -38.22
C LYS A 50 9.71 -23.39 -36.95
N ILE A 51 9.64 -24.04 -35.79
CA ILE A 51 9.90 -23.40 -34.50
C ILE A 51 11.42 -23.45 -34.29
N VAL A 52 12.03 -22.28 -34.12
CA VAL A 52 13.50 -22.12 -34.00
C VAL A 52 13.95 -21.90 -32.57
N GLY A 53 13.04 -21.48 -31.68
CA GLY A 53 13.38 -21.24 -30.29
C GLY A 53 12.21 -20.83 -29.42
N PHE A 54 12.51 -20.62 -28.14
CA PHE A 54 11.57 -20.17 -27.13
C PHE A 54 12.21 -19.08 -26.26
N THR A 55 11.43 -18.07 -25.90
CA THR A 55 11.80 -17.11 -24.86
C THR A 55 10.96 -17.39 -23.63
N PHE A 56 11.59 -17.53 -22.47
CA PHE A 56 10.91 -17.74 -21.20
C PHE A 56 10.90 -16.44 -20.41
N SER A 57 9.74 -16.09 -19.86
CA SER A 57 9.55 -14.96 -18.96
C SER A 57 9.23 -15.50 -17.57
N ILE A 58 10.07 -15.15 -16.60
CA ILE A 58 9.95 -15.64 -15.22
C ILE A 58 9.75 -14.44 -14.30
N LEU A 59 8.68 -14.49 -13.51
CA LEU A 59 8.28 -13.49 -12.54
C LEU A 59 8.13 -14.17 -11.18
N HIS A 60 8.32 -13.45 -10.09
CA HIS A 60 8.08 -13.98 -8.75
C HIS A 60 6.67 -13.58 -8.29
N LYS A 61 5.84 -14.54 -7.90
CA LYS A 61 4.47 -14.35 -7.42
C LYS A 61 4.48 -13.55 -6.13
N ILE A 62 3.58 -12.57 -6.03
CA ILE A 62 3.37 -11.82 -4.79
C ILE A 62 2.59 -12.73 -3.84
N GLY A 63 3.08 -12.92 -2.61
CA GLY A 63 2.34 -13.59 -1.53
C GLY A 63 2.92 -14.92 -1.04
N SER A 64 4.04 -15.42 -1.58
CA SER A 64 4.84 -16.40 -0.83
C SER A 64 5.42 -15.73 0.40
N LYS A 65 5.33 -16.42 1.54
CA LYS A 65 5.55 -15.92 2.91
C LYS A 65 7.00 -15.51 3.24
N ASP A 66 7.79 -15.09 2.26
CA ASP A 66 9.23 -14.97 2.37
C ASP A 66 9.76 -13.53 2.27
N ILE A 67 8.95 -12.56 2.67
CA ILE A 67 9.55 -11.37 3.29
C ILE A 67 9.51 -11.65 4.79
N PRO A 68 10.63 -12.01 5.42
CA PRO A 68 10.71 -12.04 6.87
C PRO A 68 10.23 -10.69 7.39
N LEU A 69 9.15 -10.72 8.17
CA LEU A 69 8.53 -9.55 8.81
C LEU A 69 9.57 -8.75 9.62
N GLU A 70 10.62 -9.41 10.09
CA GLU A 70 11.71 -8.88 10.92
C GLU A 70 12.44 -7.67 10.32
N ASN A 71 12.60 -7.58 8.99
CA ASN A 71 13.26 -6.41 8.38
C ASN A 71 12.29 -5.32 7.91
N GLN A 72 10.98 -5.58 7.91
CA GLN A 72 9.98 -4.56 7.56
C GLN A 72 9.60 -3.71 8.78
N SER A 73 9.62 -4.28 9.98
CA SER A 73 9.22 -3.58 11.20
C SER A 73 10.05 -2.32 11.48
N GLU A 74 11.36 -2.33 11.18
CA GLU A 74 12.22 -1.15 11.34
C GLU A 74 11.88 -0.01 10.35
N LEU A 75 11.40 -0.33 9.14
CA LEU A 75 11.06 0.67 8.12
C LEU A 75 9.86 1.54 8.51
N PHE A 76 8.96 0.99 9.33
CA PHE A 76 7.77 1.70 9.80
C PHE A 76 7.90 2.13 11.27
N ALA A 77 9.10 2.06 11.85
CA ALA A 77 9.34 2.48 13.21
C ALA A 77 8.97 3.96 13.38
N GLY A 78 8.09 4.23 14.35
CA GLY A 78 7.60 5.59 14.63
C GLY A 78 6.39 6.04 13.79
N MET A 79 5.83 5.19 12.93
CA MET A 79 4.53 5.44 12.28
C MET A 79 3.37 4.86 13.08
N THR A 80 2.18 5.44 12.93
CA THR A 80 0.96 4.82 13.45
C THR A 80 0.58 3.58 12.62
N ASP A 81 -0.12 2.62 13.23
CA ASP A 81 -0.56 1.40 12.55
C ASP A 81 -1.38 1.69 11.28
N LEU A 82 -2.18 2.76 11.30
CA LEU A 82 -2.99 3.20 10.16
C LEU A 82 -2.14 3.77 9.02
N GLU A 83 -1.12 4.58 9.35
CA GLU A 83 -0.19 5.13 8.37
C GLU A 83 0.64 4.03 7.71
N ALA A 84 1.22 3.15 8.53
CA ALA A 84 2.00 2.01 8.05
C ALA A 84 1.14 1.09 7.16
N GLY A 85 -0.10 0.82 7.57
CA GLY A 85 -1.05 0.04 6.79
C GLY A 85 -1.38 0.67 5.43
N THR A 86 -1.61 1.98 5.40
CA THR A 86 -1.93 2.72 4.16
C THR A 86 -0.76 2.73 3.17
N ILE A 87 0.45 3.02 3.66
CA ILE A 87 1.67 3.02 2.84
C ILE A 87 1.93 1.63 2.28
N ARG A 88 1.77 0.57 3.10
CA ARG A 88 1.97 -0.81 2.67
C ARG A 88 1.02 -1.19 1.53
N VAL A 89 -0.27 -0.89 1.67
CA VAL A 89 -1.29 -1.19 0.65
C VAL A 89 -0.94 -0.51 -0.69
N ARG A 90 -0.50 0.77 -0.65
CA ARG A 90 -0.12 1.51 -1.86
C ARG A 90 1.15 0.96 -2.51
N ALA A 91 2.17 0.66 -1.71
CA ALA A 91 3.41 0.06 -2.19
C ALA A 91 3.17 -1.31 -2.84
N GLU A 92 2.33 -2.15 -2.22
CA GLU A 92 1.93 -3.46 -2.75
C GLU A 92 1.17 -3.32 -4.08
N ALA A 93 0.24 -2.36 -4.19
CA ALA A 93 -0.48 -2.09 -5.43
C ALA A 93 0.47 -1.63 -6.56
N TYR A 94 1.47 -0.80 -6.25
CA TYR A 94 2.48 -0.40 -7.22
C TYR A 94 3.35 -1.57 -7.66
N ILE A 95 3.83 -2.40 -6.72
CA ILE A 95 4.58 -3.63 -7.02
C ILE A 95 3.76 -4.54 -7.95
N ALA A 96 2.48 -4.74 -7.66
CA ALA A 96 1.58 -5.50 -8.51
C ALA A 96 1.49 -4.93 -9.94
N SER A 97 1.46 -3.60 -10.08
CA SER A 97 1.44 -2.95 -11.40
C SER A 97 2.74 -3.15 -12.20
N LEU A 98 3.91 -3.15 -11.55
CA LEU A 98 5.20 -3.41 -12.23
C LEU A 98 5.26 -4.85 -12.74
N ILE A 99 4.80 -5.80 -11.93
CA ILE A 99 4.75 -7.21 -12.32
C ILE A 99 3.73 -7.43 -13.44
N ALA A 100 2.57 -6.77 -13.39
CA ALA A 100 1.58 -6.82 -14.47
C ALA A 100 2.12 -6.28 -15.79
N LYS A 101 3.05 -5.31 -15.74
CA LYS A 101 3.81 -4.80 -16.89
C LYS A 101 4.96 -5.74 -17.32
N GLY A 102 5.10 -6.91 -16.70
CA GLY A 102 6.14 -7.89 -17.01
C GLY A 102 7.51 -7.60 -16.38
N GLN A 103 7.61 -6.68 -15.41
CA GLN A 103 8.88 -6.41 -14.73
C GLN A 103 9.18 -7.46 -13.66
N ASN A 104 10.43 -7.93 -13.64
CA ASN A 104 10.92 -8.81 -12.57
C ASN A 104 11.24 -8.00 -11.30
N VAL A 105 10.38 -8.09 -10.29
CA VAL A 105 10.53 -7.39 -9.00
C VAL A 105 11.09 -8.35 -7.95
N THR A 106 12.39 -8.23 -7.66
CA THR A 106 13.10 -9.04 -6.66
C THR A 106 12.81 -8.58 -5.22
N LYS A 107 13.20 -9.38 -4.21
CA LYS A 107 13.02 -9.02 -2.78
C LYS A 107 13.69 -7.67 -2.43
N ALA A 108 14.91 -7.42 -2.90
CA ALA A 108 15.61 -6.15 -2.69
C ALA A 108 14.89 -4.98 -3.37
N HIS A 109 14.34 -5.19 -4.59
CA HIS A 109 13.53 -4.18 -5.27
C HIS A 109 12.28 -3.84 -4.46
N ARG A 110 11.56 -4.84 -3.94
CA ARG A 110 10.40 -4.64 -3.06
C ARG A 110 10.76 -3.81 -1.83
N LEU A 111 11.90 -4.09 -1.20
CA LEU A 111 12.36 -3.34 -0.03
C LEU A 111 12.67 -1.87 -0.38
N ASN A 112 13.31 -1.62 -1.52
CA ASN A 112 13.56 -0.26 -2.00
C ASN A 112 12.26 0.49 -2.32
N ILE A 113 11.24 -0.19 -2.87
CA ILE A 113 9.91 0.39 -3.08
C ILE A 113 9.27 0.73 -1.73
N LEU A 114 9.31 -0.17 -0.76
CA LEU A 114 8.75 0.08 0.57
C LEU A 114 9.46 1.25 1.26
N LYS A 115 10.80 1.31 1.19
CA LYS A 115 11.58 2.44 1.69
C LYS A 115 11.16 3.76 1.05
N LYS A 116 11.04 3.76 -0.28
CA LYS A 116 10.58 4.94 -1.03
C LYS A 116 9.15 5.32 -0.68
N ALA A 117 8.26 4.35 -0.50
CA ALA A 117 6.86 4.59 -0.14
C ALA A 117 6.71 5.17 1.27
N VAL A 118 7.58 4.78 2.20
CA VAL A 118 7.71 5.37 3.54
C VAL A 118 8.24 6.79 3.45
N GLU A 119 9.35 7.01 2.74
CA GLU A 119 9.99 8.33 2.55
C GLU A 119 9.04 9.34 1.90
N GLU A 120 8.31 8.92 0.87
CA GLU A 120 7.37 9.76 0.11
C GLU A 120 5.94 9.73 0.68
N ARG A 121 5.70 8.99 1.77
CA ARG A 121 4.39 8.79 2.42
C ARG A 121 3.27 8.46 1.42
N TRP A 122 3.48 7.44 0.60
CA TRP A 122 2.51 7.01 -0.41
C TRP A 122 1.13 6.75 0.18
N GLY A 123 0.08 7.17 -0.53
CA GLY A 123 -1.29 7.13 -0.02
C GLY A 123 -1.67 8.32 0.88
N PHE A 124 -0.73 9.21 1.19
CA PHE A 124 -0.95 10.51 1.80
C PHE A 124 -0.59 11.67 0.86
N GLU A 125 -0.54 11.41 -0.45
CA GLU A 125 -0.17 12.40 -1.49
C GLU A 125 -1.12 13.61 -1.53
N ASP A 126 -2.38 13.45 -1.09
CA ASP A 126 -3.33 14.57 -0.94
C ASP A 126 -2.95 15.53 0.21
N VAL A 127 -2.01 15.15 1.08
CA VAL A 127 -1.47 16.00 2.15
C VAL A 127 -0.34 16.91 1.62
N ALA A 128 0.35 16.48 0.55
CA ALA A 128 1.44 17.22 -0.09
C ALA A 128 1.00 18.04 -1.33
N LYS A 129 -0.21 17.79 -1.85
CA LYS A 129 -0.81 18.58 -2.94
C LYS A 129 -1.73 19.72 -2.47
N ASP A 130 -1.44 20.31 -1.31
CA ASP A 130 -1.78 21.72 -1.06
C ASP A 130 -0.68 22.68 -1.52
N ASN A 131 0.00 22.31 -2.60
CA ASN A 131 0.17 23.24 -3.72
C ASN A 131 -0.89 22.89 -4.78
N GLY A 132 -2.10 23.44 -4.60
CA GLY A 132 -3.06 23.69 -5.68
C GLY A 132 -3.92 22.49 -6.17
N ALA A 133 -5.11 22.38 -5.55
CA ALA A 133 -6.36 21.76 -6.05
C ALA A 133 -6.50 20.22 -5.99
N LYS A 134 -7.58 19.60 -5.45
CA LYS A 134 -8.85 20.04 -4.84
C LYS A 134 -9.47 18.83 -4.09
N ASN A 135 -9.59 18.90 -2.76
CA ASN A 135 -10.70 18.26 -2.03
C ASN A 135 -11.22 19.27 -0.99
N PRO A 136 -12.41 19.87 -1.18
CA PRO A 136 -12.91 20.97 -0.35
C PRO A 136 -13.23 20.57 1.09
N GLU A 137 -13.42 19.28 1.39
CA GLU A 137 -13.78 18.84 2.75
C GLU A 137 -12.58 18.75 3.70
N ASN A 138 -11.38 18.45 3.18
CA ASN A 138 -10.21 18.15 4.01
C ASN A 138 -9.31 19.38 4.29
N LYS A 139 -9.53 20.50 3.60
CA LYS A 139 -8.88 21.78 3.92
C LYS A 139 -9.44 22.40 5.19
N ASN A 140 -10.76 22.31 5.37
CA ASN A 140 -11.43 22.85 6.55
C ASN A 140 -10.98 22.15 7.83
N ALA A 141 -10.84 20.81 7.83
CA ALA A 141 -10.42 20.07 9.02
C ALA A 141 -8.98 20.40 9.49
N LYS A 142 -8.04 20.58 8.56
CA LYS A 142 -6.65 20.97 8.87
C LYS A 142 -6.54 22.41 9.40
N VAL A 143 -7.29 23.34 8.80
CA VAL A 143 -7.36 24.73 9.26
C VAL A 143 -7.96 24.79 10.66
N VAL A 144 -9.05 24.05 10.89
CA VAL A 144 -9.73 23.92 12.17
C VAL A 144 -8.83 23.36 13.27
N LEU A 145 -8.03 22.33 13.00
CA LEU A 145 -7.09 21.79 13.98
C LEU A 145 -5.94 22.76 14.29
N ASN A 146 -5.44 23.51 13.31
CA ASN A 146 -4.46 24.56 13.56
C ASN A 146 -5.02 25.74 14.37
N GLU A 147 -6.31 26.04 14.25
CA GLU A 147 -7.00 27.01 15.11
C GLU A 147 -7.25 26.46 16.51
N TRP A 148 -7.58 25.16 16.62
CA TRP A 148 -7.77 24.43 17.87
C TRP A 148 -6.52 24.45 18.76
N GLU A 149 -5.35 24.19 18.18
CA GLU A 149 -4.07 24.20 18.89
C GLU A 149 -3.72 25.57 19.50
N LYS A 150 -4.23 26.67 18.92
CA LYS A 150 -3.99 28.02 19.42
C LYS A 150 -4.85 28.39 20.62
N ILE A 151 -5.89 27.61 20.92
CA ILE A 151 -6.78 27.88 22.06
C ILE A 151 -6.13 27.37 23.34
N SER A 152 -6.17 28.18 24.40
CA SER A 152 -5.65 27.80 25.70
C SER A 152 -6.41 26.62 26.30
N ASN A 153 -5.70 25.76 27.02
CA ASN A 153 -6.36 24.75 27.85
C ASN A 153 -7.15 25.45 28.96
N GLY A 154 -8.32 24.94 29.29
CA GLY A 154 -9.29 25.55 30.21
C GLY A 154 -10.42 26.32 29.52
N THR A 155 -10.31 26.62 28.22
CA THR A 155 -11.40 27.28 27.48
C THR A 155 -12.64 26.40 27.42
N ARG A 156 -13.79 27.01 27.72
CA ARG A 156 -15.10 26.35 27.70
C ARG A 156 -15.85 26.72 26.43
N PHE A 157 -16.61 25.75 25.93
CA PHE A 157 -17.37 25.86 24.71
C PHE A 157 -18.78 25.34 24.93
N LYS A 158 -19.76 25.95 24.30
CA LYS A 158 -21.16 25.54 24.35
C LYS A 158 -21.63 25.10 22.98
N ASP A 159 -22.22 23.92 22.93
CA ASP A 159 -22.89 23.38 21.75
C ASP A 159 -24.34 23.91 21.64
N LYS A 160 -24.96 23.81 20.47
CA LYS A 160 -26.34 24.25 20.22
C LYS A 160 -27.34 23.54 21.12
N ASP A 161 -27.07 22.29 21.48
CA ASP A 161 -27.89 21.47 22.38
C ASP A 161 -27.69 21.83 23.86
N GLY A 162 -26.84 22.83 24.17
CA GLY A 162 -26.56 23.28 25.53
C GLY A 162 -25.45 22.51 26.25
N THR A 163 -24.87 21.48 25.60
CA THR A 163 -23.75 20.71 26.13
C THR A 163 -22.51 21.60 26.28
N ILE A 164 -21.89 21.55 27.46
CA ILE A 164 -20.65 22.28 27.75
C ILE A 164 -19.45 21.35 27.58
N TRP A 165 -18.51 21.82 26.78
CA TRP A 165 -17.25 21.17 26.47
C TRP A 165 -16.07 22.00 26.98
N VAL A 166 -15.03 21.34 27.46
CA VAL A 166 -13.83 22.00 27.99
C VAL A 166 -12.61 21.46 27.28
N LYS A 167 -11.73 22.36 26.82
CA LYS A 167 -10.41 21.98 26.30
C LYS A 167 -9.49 21.66 27.46
N ASP A 168 -8.91 20.47 27.46
CA ASP A 168 -7.98 20.02 28.49
C ASP A 168 -6.89 19.17 27.83
N SER A 169 -5.63 19.55 28.03
CA SER A 169 -4.47 18.83 27.51
C SER A 169 -4.54 18.51 25.99
N GLY A 170 -5.07 19.44 25.20
CA GLY A 170 -5.22 19.29 23.73
C GLY A 170 -6.47 18.53 23.28
N MET A 171 -7.22 17.91 24.19
CA MET A 171 -8.46 17.17 23.90
C MET A 171 -9.71 17.90 24.43
N LEU A 172 -10.88 17.47 23.96
CA LEU A 172 -12.18 17.95 24.43
C LEU A 172 -12.84 16.93 25.35
N ARG A 173 -13.35 17.44 26.48
CA ARG A 173 -14.18 16.65 27.40
C ARG A 173 -15.48 17.37 27.75
N THR A 174 -16.54 16.62 28.01
CA THR A 174 -17.81 17.16 28.51
C THR A 174 -17.70 17.55 30.00
N GLU A 175 -18.24 18.71 30.39
CA GLU A 175 -18.09 19.22 31.76
C GLU A 175 -18.88 18.38 32.80
N GLY A 176 -20.02 17.79 32.41
CA GLY A 176 -20.85 17.00 33.32
C GLY A 176 -20.54 15.49 33.34
N THR A 177 -20.16 14.90 32.20
CA THR A 177 -19.95 13.44 32.07
C THR A 177 -18.50 13.02 31.91
N ASN A 178 -17.57 13.99 31.79
CA ASN A 178 -16.13 13.78 31.66
C ASN A 178 -15.73 12.81 30.54
N ARG A 179 -16.55 12.75 29.47
CA ARG A 179 -16.29 11.92 28.30
C ARG A 179 -15.35 12.66 27.36
N TRP A 180 -14.27 11.99 27.00
CA TRP A 180 -13.24 12.48 26.08
C TRP A 180 -13.60 12.12 24.65
N ILE A 181 -13.26 13.00 23.71
CA ILE A 181 -13.43 12.76 22.27
C ILE A 181 -12.08 12.83 21.55
N ALA A 182 -11.94 12.01 20.51
CA ALA A 182 -10.71 11.93 19.71
C ALA A 182 -10.58 13.10 18.73
N ASP A 183 -9.35 13.42 18.30
CA ASP A 183 -9.02 14.55 17.41
C ASP A 183 -9.85 14.58 16.12
N SER A 184 -10.17 13.40 15.58
CA SER A 184 -11.02 13.25 14.38
C SER A 184 -12.48 13.68 14.62
N GLN A 185 -12.96 13.59 15.87
CA GLN A 185 -14.27 14.08 16.30
C GLN A 185 -14.22 15.57 16.63
N ILE A 186 -13.11 16.04 17.21
CA ILE A 186 -12.87 17.47 17.50
C ILE A 186 -12.95 18.30 16.23
N ALA A 187 -12.31 17.87 15.14
CA ALA A 187 -12.32 18.59 13.88
C ALA A 187 -13.72 18.78 13.26
N LYS A 188 -14.69 17.91 13.60
CA LYS A 188 -16.08 18.00 13.14
C LYS A 188 -16.95 18.81 14.09
N LEU A 189 -16.70 18.72 15.39
CA LEU A 189 -17.50 19.35 16.43
C LEU A 189 -17.13 20.82 16.62
N PHE A 190 -15.83 21.12 16.66
CA PHE A 190 -15.29 22.44 17.00
C PHE A 190 -15.89 23.61 16.19
N PRO A 191 -16.09 23.52 14.85
CA PRO A 191 -16.70 24.61 14.08
C PRO A 191 -18.15 24.93 14.45
N MET A 192 -18.81 24.03 15.18
CA MET A 192 -20.20 24.17 15.61
C MET A 192 -20.32 24.68 17.06
N LEU A 193 -19.20 24.79 17.77
CA LEU A 193 -19.16 25.19 19.17
C LEU A 193 -18.96 26.71 19.31
N THR A 194 -19.65 27.31 20.26
CA THR A 194 -19.45 28.72 20.63
C THR A 194 -18.52 28.80 21.83
N VAL A 195 -17.41 29.53 21.72
CA VAL A 195 -16.53 29.83 22.86
C VAL A 195 -17.34 30.59 23.90
N MET A 196 -17.35 30.08 25.14
CA MET A 196 -17.88 30.84 26.27
C MET A 196 -16.78 31.79 26.72
N VAL A 197 -16.91 33.06 26.34
CA VAL A 197 -16.12 34.13 26.95
C VAL A 197 -16.63 34.29 28.38
N GLU A 198 -15.76 34.14 29.37
CA GLU A 198 -16.10 34.59 30.72
C GLU A 198 -16.31 36.10 30.64
N GLU A 199 -17.56 36.55 30.72
CA GLU A 199 -17.85 37.94 31.02
C GLU A 199 -17.27 38.23 32.40
N GLY A 200 -16.07 38.79 32.41
CA GLY A 200 -15.49 39.39 33.58
C GLY A 200 -16.35 40.56 34.03
N ILE A 201 -16.79 40.49 35.28
CA ILE A 201 -17.23 41.61 36.11
C ILE A 201 -16.11 42.65 36.20
#